data_AF-Q8IL18-F1
#
_entry.id   AF-Q8IL18-F1
#
_cell.length_a   1.000
_cell.length_b   1.000
_cell.length_c   1.000
_cell.angle_alpha   90.00
_cell.angle_beta   90.00
_cell.angle_gamma   90.00
#
_symmetry.space_group_name_H-M   'P 1'
#
loop_
_entity.id
_entity.type
_entity.pdbx_description
1 polymer ?
#
loop_
_entity_poly.entity_id
_entity_poly.type
_entity_poly.pdbx_seq_one_letter_code
_entity_poly.pdbx_strand_id
1 'polypeptide(L)'
;MEEITKNKTVDKEESIETKTKKDVGTESVKSIDLPIKEFQKSFRLLNENFNIKDLENVLTPIEYAEYNSFLAYSICSIFYSYLKLSGDVLTNHPIKNELKNVQALMKEIKEKAKTNVEEKRSLTINKEASKRIIESSISYNKHIKKNKN
;
A
#
# COMPACT_ATOMS: atom_id res chain seq x y z
N MET A 1 79.01 18.39 33.53
CA MET A 1 78.14 18.90 34.60
C MET A 1 76.76 19.09 33.98
N GLU A 2 75.75 18.47 34.60
CA GLU A 2 74.29 18.71 34.51
C GLU A 2 73.59 18.73 33.14
N GLU A 3 72.44 18.13 32.91
CA GLU A 3 71.74 16.96 33.46
C GLU A 3 70.64 16.64 32.43
N ILE A 4 70.42 15.35 32.17
CA ILE A 4 69.48 14.81 31.20
C ILE A 4 68.13 14.60 31.90
N THR A 5 67.01 15.11 31.36
CA THR A 5 65.70 14.47 31.58
C THR A 5 64.81 14.49 30.34
N LYS A 6 64.62 13.27 29.86
CA LYS A 6 63.75 12.75 28.80
C LYS A 6 62.30 12.65 29.32
N ASN A 7 61.33 12.83 28.40
CA ASN A 7 60.11 12.03 28.22
C ASN A 7 58.74 12.74 28.29
N LYS A 8 57.88 12.23 27.39
CA LYS A 8 56.42 11.98 27.52
C LYS A 8 55.49 13.11 27.02
N THR A 9 55.17 13.12 25.72
CA THR A 9 53.99 12.49 25.04
C THR A 9 52.66 13.19 25.32
N VAL A 10 52.07 13.84 24.30
CA VAL A 10 50.88 13.42 23.48
C VAL A 10 49.55 13.73 24.20
N ASP A 11 48.54 14.13 23.41
CA ASP A 11 47.10 14.28 23.72
C ASP A 11 46.56 15.70 24.00
N LYS A 12 46.22 16.44 22.92
CA LYS A 12 45.30 17.61 23.02
C LYS A 12 44.34 17.83 21.83
N GLU A 13 44.14 16.88 20.91
CA GLU A 13 43.30 17.12 19.71
C GLU A 13 41.91 16.44 19.70
N GLU A 14 41.52 15.68 20.73
CA GLU A 14 40.33 14.81 20.66
C GLU A 14 39.00 15.41 21.20
N SER A 15 38.89 16.73 21.39
CA SER A 15 37.78 17.33 22.17
C SER A 15 36.69 18.09 21.39
N ILE A 16 36.73 18.12 20.04
CA ILE A 16 35.84 18.99 19.25
C ILE A 16 34.71 18.23 18.49
N GLU A 17 34.83 16.92 18.23
CA GLU A 17 33.86 16.18 17.38
C GLU A 17 32.62 15.59 18.09
N THR A 18 32.52 15.66 19.41
CA THR A 18 31.41 15.01 20.15
C THR A 18 30.24 15.94 20.50
N LYS A 19 30.34 17.24 20.26
CA LYS A 19 29.30 18.21 20.64
C LYS A 19 28.22 18.48 19.57
N THR A 20 28.47 18.14 18.31
CA THR A 20 27.50 18.34 17.20
C THR A 20 26.51 17.19 17.00
N LYS A 21 26.79 15.97 17.50
CA LYS A 21 25.86 14.83 17.34
C LYS A 21 24.67 14.82 18.30
N LYS A 22 24.75 15.52 19.43
CA LYS A 22 23.67 15.52 20.44
C LYS A 22 22.47 16.38 20.04
N ASP A 23 22.67 17.45 19.28
CA ASP A 23 21.57 18.35 18.86
C ASP A 23 20.72 17.72 17.74
N VAL A 24 21.38 17.13 16.74
CA VAL A 24 20.75 16.53 15.54
C VAL A 24 19.77 15.40 15.89
N GLY A 25 20.08 14.62 16.93
CA GLY A 25 19.20 13.55 17.41
C GLY A 25 17.88 14.10 17.98
N THR A 26 17.93 15.22 18.70
CA THR A 26 16.73 15.81 19.31
C THR A 26 15.82 16.47 18.28
N GLU A 27 16.36 17.07 17.23
CA GLU A 27 15.59 17.61 16.11
C GLU A 27 14.88 16.50 15.32
N SER A 28 15.59 15.39 15.06
CA SER A 28 15.02 14.22 14.36
C SER A 28 13.86 13.61 15.15
N VAL A 29 13.98 13.50 16.48
CA VAL A 29 12.90 13.01 17.36
C VAL A 29 11.72 13.99 17.39
N LYS A 30 11.97 15.30 17.54
CA LYS A 30 10.90 16.30 17.49
C LYS A 30 10.15 16.29 16.15
N SER A 31 10.84 15.98 15.05
CA SER A 31 10.23 15.91 13.72
C SER A 31 9.28 14.73 13.55
N ILE A 32 9.48 13.61 14.26
CA ILE A 32 8.63 12.41 14.15
C ILE A 32 7.41 12.47 15.07
N ASP A 33 7.49 13.19 16.18
CA ASP A 33 6.40 13.31 17.16
C ASP A 33 5.13 13.93 16.57
N LEU A 34 5.27 14.94 15.69
CA LEU A 34 4.13 15.63 15.09
C LEU A 34 3.35 14.70 14.13
N PRO A 35 3.98 14.05 13.13
CA PRO A 35 3.31 13.04 12.30
C PRO A 35 2.67 11.90 13.08
N ILE A 36 3.30 11.44 14.16
CA ILE A 36 2.74 10.37 15.01
C ILE A 36 1.46 10.84 15.70
N LYS A 37 1.43 12.06 16.25
CA LYS A 37 0.22 12.64 16.86
C LYS A 37 -0.91 12.82 15.85
N GLU A 38 -0.60 13.28 14.65
CA GLU A 38 -1.57 13.41 13.56
C GLU A 38 -2.13 12.04 13.14
N PHE A 39 -1.25 11.03 12.99
CA PHE A 39 -1.66 9.67 12.68
C PHE A 39 -2.57 9.10 13.79
N GLN A 40 -2.18 9.25 15.06
CA GLN A 40 -2.98 8.78 16.20
C GLN A 40 -4.36 9.44 16.25
N LYS A 41 -4.45 10.74 15.95
CA LYS A 41 -5.72 11.47 15.87
C LYS A 41 -6.60 10.91 14.74
N SER A 42 -6.05 10.76 13.54
CA SER A 42 -6.77 10.23 12.38
C SER A 42 -7.22 8.79 12.58
N PHE A 43 -6.35 7.94 13.13
CA PHE A 43 -6.65 6.54 13.41
C PHE A 43 -7.70 6.39 14.51
N ARG A 44 -7.67 7.26 15.53
CA ARG A 44 -8.71 7.31 16.57
C ARG A 44 -10.08 7.65 15.98
N LEU A 45 -10.15 8.66 15.11
CA LEU A 45 -11.40 9.02 14.42
C LEU A 45 -11.92 7.85 13.57
N LEU A 46 -11.03 7.12 12.89
CA LEU A 46 -11.43 5.95 12.11
C LEU A 46 -12.03 4.86 13.02
N ASN A 47 -11.37 4.54 14.14
CA ASN A 47 -11.79 3.46 15.04
C ASN A 47 -13.03 3.81 15.89
N GLU A 48 -13.28 5.10 16.18
CA GLU A 48 -14.48 5.54 16.90
C GLU A 48 -15.73 5.57 16.01
N ASN A 49 -15.58 5.88 14.71
CA ASN A 49 -16.72 6.05 13.80
C ASN A 49 -17.02 4.81 12.96
N PHE A 50 -16.07 3.88 12.80
CA PHE A 50 -16.18 2.79 11.87
C PHE A 50 -15.70 1.46 12.45
N ASN A 51 -16.57 0.45 12.41
CA ASN A 51 -16.17 -0.94 12.59
C ASN A 51 -15.76 -1.53 11.23
N ILE A 52 -14.69 -2.33 11.21
CA ILE A 52 -14.19 -3.00 9.99
C ILE A 52 -15.28 -3.83 9.31
N LYS A 53 -16.18 -4.43 10.10
CA LYS A 53 -17.31 -5.23 9.59
C LYS A 53 -18.40 -4.37 8.93
N ASP A 54 -18.59 -3.14 9.40
CA ASP A 54 -19.61 -2.26 8.85
C ASP A 54 -19.16 -1.71 7.48
N LEU A 55 -17.84 -1.56 7.28
CA LEU A 55 -17.27 -1.14 6.01
C LEU A 55 -17.56 -2.10 4.85
N GLU A 56 -17.64 -3.40 5.11
CA GLU A 56 -17.95 -4.40 4.08
C GLU A 56 -19.36 -4.21 3.49
N ASN A 57 -20.30 -3.70 4.30
CA ASN A 57 -21.67 -3.45 3.85
C ASN A 57 -21.87 -2.08 3.19
N VAL A 58 -20.96 -1.13 3.44
CA VAL A 58 -21.09 0.26 2.97
C VAL A 58 -20.31 0.50 1.69
N LEU A 59 -19.16 -0.16 1.53
CA LEU A 59 -18.24 0.07 0.40
C LEU A 59 -18.54 -0.87 -0.77
N THR A 60 -18.33 -0.40 -1.99
CA THR A 60 -18.30 -1.31 -3.15
C THR A 60 -17.14 -2.31 -3.02
N PRO A 61 -17.20 -3.48 -3.68
CA PRO A 61 -16.13 -4.48 -3.57
C PRO A 61 -14.73 -3.94 -3.93
N ILE A 62 -14.67 -3.00 -4.87
CA ILE A 62 -13.42 -2.34 -5.27
C ILE A 62 -12.93 -1.40 -4.17
N GLU A 63 -13.80 -0.54 -3.64
CA GLU A 63 -13.44 0.38 -2.55
C GLU A 63 -13.06 -0.38 -1.27
N TYR A 64 -13.73 -1.50 -0.98
CA TYR A 64 -13.37 -2.38 0.13
C TYR A 64 -11.99 -3.01 -0.07
N ALA A 65 -11.66 -3.45 -1.29
CA ALA A 65 -10.33 -3.95 -1.61
C ALA A 65 -9.26 -2.85 -1.49
N GLU A 66 -9.55 -1.63 -1.98
CA GLU A 66 -8.67 -0.47 -1.85
C GLU A 66 -8.40 -0.15 -0.38
N TYR A 67 -9.46 -0.07 0.44
CA TYR A 67 -9.35 0.15 1.88
C TYR A 67 -8.47 -0.89 2.57
N ASN A 68 -8.72 -2.19 2.33
CA ASN A 68 -7.93 -3.26 2.93
C ASN A 68 -6.46 -3.22 2.48
N SER A 69 -6.20 -2.94 1.19
CA SER A 69 -4.84 -2.81 0.68
C SER A 69 -4.10 -1.62 1.31
N PHE A 70 -4.80 -0.51 1.54
CA PHE A 70 -4.27 0.66 2.22
C PHE A 70 -3.96 0.37 3.70
N LEU A 71 -4.84 -0.35 4.39
CA LEU A 71 -4.62 -0.76 5.78
C LEU A 71 -3.40 -1.67 5.90
N ALA A 72 -3.29 -2.68 5.03
CA ALA A 72 -2.12 -3.57 4.98
C ALA A 72 -0.82 -2.79 4.72
N TYR A 73 -0.85 -1.82 3.80
CA TYR A 73 0.31 -0.97 3.49
C TYR A 73 0.72 -0.12 4.69
N SER A 74 -0.27 0.46 5.37
CA SER A 74 -0.06 1.30 6.56
C SER A 74 0.58 0.50 7.69
N ILE A 75 0.06 -0.70 7.98
CA ILE A 75 0.61 -1.59 9.02
C ILE A 75 2.06 -1.97 8.69
N CYS A 76 2.32 -2.41 7.45
CA CYS A 76 3.67 -2.78 7.00
C CYS A 76 4.63 -1.58 7.08
N SER A 77 4.17 -0.37 6.74
CA SER A 77 4.97 0.85 6.76
C SER A 77 5.30 1.31 8.19
N ILE A 78 4.34 1.21 9.12
CA ILE A 78 4.57 1.50 10.54
C ILE A 78 5.55 0.50 11.13
N PHE A 79 5.37 -0.80 10.85
CA PHE A 79 6.28 -1.83 11.33
C PHE A 79 7.70 -1.67 10.74
N TYR A 80 7.82 -1.34 9.45
CA TYR A 80 9.10 -1.01 8.83
C TYR A 80 9.77 0.19 9.51
N SER A 81 9.00 1.24 9.81
CA SER A 81 9.49 2.43 10.51
C SER A 81 9.95 2.10 11.93
N TYR A 82 9.18 1.28 12.65
CA TYR A 82 9.55 0.77 13.97
C TYR A 82 10.89 0.03 13.95
N LEU A 83 11.06 -0.94 13.03
CA LEU A 83 12.33 -1.67 12.89
C LEU A 83 13.50 -0.74 12.55
N LYS A 84 13.26 0.27 11.72
CA LYS A 84 14.27 1.29 11.39
C LYS A 84 14.69 2.09 12.63
N LEU A 85 13.75 2.40 13.53
CA LEU A 85 14.02 3.12 14.77
C LEU A 85 14.71 2.26 15.83
N SER A 86 14.36 0.97 15.91
CA SER A 86 14.95 0.02 16.86
C SER A 86 16.42 -0.30 16.56
N GLY A 87 16.93 0.09 15.38
CA GLY A 87 18.30 -0.19 14.95
C GLY A 87 18.48 -1.60 14.38
N ASP A 88 17.38 -2.31 14.11
CA ASP A 88 17.43 -3.65 13.50
C ASP A 88 17.92 -3.58 12.05
N VAL A 89 18.66 -4.61 11.64
CA VAL A 89 19.22 -4.70 10.28
C VAL A 89 18.11 -4.99 9.27
N LEU A 90 17.56 -3.93 8.68
CA LEU A 90 16.54 -3.99 7.64
C LEU A 90 17.02 -4.62 6.32
N THR A 91 18.33 -4.82 6.13
CA THR A 91 18.91 -5.24 4.84
C THR A 91 18.26 -6.51 4.32
N ASN A 92 18.10 -7.52 5.16
CA ASN A 92 17.54 -8.84 4.81
C ASN A 92 16.19 -9.14 5.49
N HIS A 93 15.52 -8.12 6.03
CA HIS A 93 14.27 -8.35 6.75
C HIS A 93 13.10 -8.64 5.76
N PRO A 94 12.28 -9.68 6.00
CA PRO A 94 11.19 -10.09 5.09
C PRO A 94 10.13 -8.99 4.87
N ILE A 95 10.04 -8.01 5.77
CA ILE A 95 9.14 -6.85 5.63
C ILE A 95 9.31 -6.10 4.31
N LYS A 96 10.51 -6.08 3.73
CA LYS A 96 10.73 -5.43 2.42
C LYS A 96 10.01 -6.18 1.30
N ASN A 97 9.93 -7.50 1.40
CA ASN A 97 9.17 -8.31 0.44
C ASN A 97 7.67 -8.10 0.67
N GLU A 98 7.22 -8.09 1.92
CA GLU A 98 5.80 -7.81 2.22
C GLU A 98 5.36 -6.43 1.73
N LEU A 99 6.19 -5.39 1.93
CA LEU A 99 5.89 -4.06 1.43
C LEU A 99 5.76 -4.04 -0.10
N LYS A 100 6.64 -4.76 -0.82
CA LYS A 100 6.54 -4.92 -2.27
C LYS A 100 5.29 -5.70 -2.69
N ASN A 101 4.94 -6.75 -1.96
CA ASN A 101 3.73 -7.55 -2.21
C ASN A 101 2.48 -6.69 -2.07
N VAL A 102 2.36 -5.92 -0.99
CA VAL A 102 1.23 -5.02 -0.77
C VAL A 102 1.17 -3.93 -1.85
N GLN A 103 2.31 -3.34 -2.23
CA GLN A 103 2.36 -2.37 -3.34
C GLN A 103 1.90 -2.98 -4.67
N ALA A 104 2.26 -4.24 -4.95
CA ALA A 104 1.79 -4.95 -6.14
C ALA A 104 0.27 -5.17 -6.11
N LEU A 105 -0.30 -5.57 -4.96
CA LEU A 105 -1.74 -5.70 -4.77
C LEU A 105 -2.48 -4.37 -4.96
N MET A 106 -1.95 -3.27 -4.40
CA MET A 106 -2.51 -1.93 -4.62
C MET A 106 -2.49 -1.52 -6.10
N LYS A 107 -1.47 -1.93 -6.85
CA LYS A 107 -1.38 -1.67 -8.29
C LYS A 107 -2.43 -2.49 -9.06
N GLU A 108 -2.58 -3.77 -8.75
CA GLU A 108 -3.57 -4.66 -9.36
C GLU A 108 -5.00 -4.15 -9.12
N ILE A 109 -5.31 -3.70 -7.90
CA ILE A 109 -6.62 -3.14 -7.56
C ILE A 109 -6.89 -1.86 -8.39
N LYS A 110 -5.90 -0.96 -8.52
CA LYS A 110 -6.02 0.25 -9.35
C LYS A 110 -6.21 -0.07 -10.83
N GLU A 111 -5.57 -1.13 -11.34
CA GLU A 111 -5.77 -1.58 -12.72
C GLU A 111 -7.19 -2.12 -12.91
N LYS A 112 -7.70 -2.93 -11.97
CA LYS A 112 -9.08 -3.46 -11.98
C LYS A 112 -10.16 -2.39 -11.78
N ALA A 113 -9.85 -1.33 -11.05
CA ALA A 113 -10.74 -0.18 -10.89
C ALA A 113 -10.92 0.57 -12.23
N LYS A 114 -9.85 0.71 -13.01
CA LYS A 114 -9.91 1.29 -14.36
C LYS A 114 -10.66 0.40 -15.34
N THR A 115 -10.40 -0.91 -15.31
CA THR A 115 -11.10 -1.83 -16.22
C THR A 115 -12.59 -1.91 -15.92
N ASN A 116 -13.06 -1.77 -14.68
CA ASN A 116 -14.52 -1.71 -14.42
C ASN A 116 -15.21 -0.49 -15.04
N VAL A 117 -14.50 0.63 -15.17
CA VAL A 117 -15.00 1.81 -15.90
C VAL A 117 -14.98 1.54 -17.41
N GLU A 118 -13.96 0.83 -17.88
CA GLU A 118 -13.79 0.51 -19.30
C GLU A 118 -14.59 -0.72 -19.75
N GLU A 119 -14.98 -1.66 -18.91
CA GLU A 119 -15.76 -2.86 -19.24
C GLU A 119 -17.27 -2.60 -19.27
N LYS A 120 -17.69 -1.39 -18.89
CA LYS A 120 -18.87 -0.77 -19.51
C LYS A 120 -18.71 -0.57 -21.02
N ARG A 121 -17.58 -0.97 -21.64
CA ARG A 121 -17.45 -1.30 -23.06
C ARG A 121 -18.51 -2.35 -23.41
N SER A 122 -19.68 -1.81 -23.76
CA SER A 122 -20.42 -2.25 -24.92
C SER A 122 -20.59 -3.78 -24.95
N LEU A 123 -21.44 -4.29 -24.06
CA LEU A 123 -22.38 -5.32 -24.50
C LEU A 123 -23.31 -4.69 -25.56
N THR A 124 -22.75 -4.23 -26.67
CA THR A 124 -23.55 -3.79 -27.81
C THR A 124 -24.02 -5.07 -28.45
N ILE A 125 -25.28 -5.39 -28.19
CA ILE A 125 -25.98 -6.46 -28.89
C ILE A 125 -25.74 -6.26 -30.38
N ASN A 126 -25.07 -7.20 -31.02
CA ASN A 126 -24.94 -7.20 -32.47
C ASN A 126 -26.31 -7.50 -33.05
N LYS A 127 -27.09 -6.44 -33.33
CA LYS A 127 -28.48 -6.52 -33.80
C LYS A 127 -28.60 -7.40 -35.04
N GLU A 128 -27.60 -7.36 -35.93
CA GLU A 128 -27.53 -8.20 -37.13
C GLU A 128 -27.38 -9.69 -36.78
N ALA A 129 -26.45 -10.02 -35.87
CA ALA A 129 -26.29 -11.40 -35.40
C ALA A 129 -27.53 -11.90 -34.66
N SER A 130 -28.12 -11.08 -33.78
CA SER A 130 -29.37 -11.41 -33.09
C SER A 130 -30.53 -11.62 -34.07
N LYS A 131 -30.65 -10.77 -35.10
CA LYS A 131 -31.66 -10.92 -36.16
C LYS A 131 -31.47 -12.22 -36.93
N ARG A 132 -30.24 -12.59 -37.33
CA ARG A 132 -29.96 -13.87 -38.00
C ARG A 132 -30.29 -15.08 -37.13
N ILE A 133 -29.98 -15.01 -35.83
CA ILE A 133 -30.32 -16.09 -34.87
C ILE A 133 -31.85 -16.23 -34.76
N ILE A 134 -32.58 -15.12 -34.67
CA ILE A 134 -34.04 -15.12 -34.62
C ILE A 134 -34.64 -15.64 -35.92
N GLU A 135 -34.20 -15.14 -37.08
CA GLU A 135 -34.70 -15.56 -38.40
C GLU A 135 -34.43 -17.02 -38.70
N SER A 136 -33.25 -17.53 -38.34
CA SER A 136 -32.92 -18.96 -38.48
C SER A 136 -33.78 -19.84 -37.58
N SER A 137 -34.03 -19.41 -36.34
CA SER A 137 -34.91 -20.12 -35.39
C SER A 137 -36.37 -20.15 -35.85
N ILE A 138 -36.88 -19.04 -36.39
CA ILE A 138 -38.24 -18.97 -36.98
C ILE A 138 -38.34 -19.88 -38.21
N SER A 139 -37.34 -19.83 -39.10
CA SER A 139 -37.32 -20.64 -40.32
C SER A 139 -37.28 -22.14 -40.00
N TYR A 140 -36.41 -22.55 -39.08
CA TYR A 140 -36.32 -23.94 -38.60
C TYR A 140 -37.66 -24.44 -38.04
N ASN A 141 -38.34 -23.64 -37.22
CA ASN A 141 -39.67 -23.98 -36.71
C ASN A 141 -40.73 -24.10 -37.81
N LYS A 142 -40.67 -23.26 -38.86
CA LYS A 142 -41.57 -23.36 -40.02
C LYS A 142 -41.36 -24.66 -40.80
N HIS A 143 -40.10 -25.09 -40.97
CA HIS A 143 -39.78 -26.37 -41.61
C HIS A 143 -40.26 -27.57 -40.79
N ILE A 144 -40.16 -27.54 -39.46
CA ILE A 144 -40.69 -28.60 -38.59
C ILE A 144 -42.22 -28.71 -38.71
N LYS A 145 -42.93 -27.57 -38.75
CA LYS A 145 -44.40 -27.58 -38.90
C LYS A 145 -44.84 -28.10 -40.26
N LYS A 146 -44.10 -27.79 -41.33
CA LYS A 146 -44.42 -28.27 -42.69
C LYS A 146 -44.22 -29.78 -42.85
N ASN A 147 -43.29 -30.39 -42.10
CA ASN A 147 -43.06 -31.84 -42.16
C ASN A 147 -44.01 -32.66 -41.26
N LYS A 148 -44.94 -32.01 -40.53
CA LYS A 148 -45.91 -32.68 -39.65
C LYS A 148 -47.35 -32.72 -40.20
N ASN A 149 -47.61 -32.13 -41.36
CA ASN A 149 -48.88 -32.22 -42.10
C ASN A 149 -48.65 -32.92 -43.44
#